data_AF-A0A2I0X1X3-F1
#
_entry.id   AF-A0A2I0X1X3-F1
#
_cell.length_a   1.000
_cell.length_b   1.000
_cell.length_c   1.000
_cell.angle_alpha   90.00
_cell.angle_beta   90.00
_cell.angle_gamma   90.00
#
_symmetry.space_group_name_H-M   'P 1'
#
loop_
_entity.id
_entity.type
_entity.pdbx_description
1 polymer ?
#
loop_
_entity_poly.entity_id
_entity_poly.type
_entity_poly.pdbx_seq_one_letter_code
_entity_poly.pdbx_strand_id
1 'polypeptide(L)'
;MMQLMTCMDESQQILRVMDSDYGQEAYEKIIDRMSSYVLVIGATSRPDAIDQALRKPGRFDRDIALGVTDVDARTKILSVLTRNVRIEGKFDRFKIDRLTPDFVGADLARLVSKARNLAIKRIIDKRPQLGENVDWWRHLWLPEEIENLSITMFNFELLIKLDGVDQRHSVYVIGATNRLEVIDPVILQPGRFGRLFYVPLPSVDEQEACKNLTRADLTALVNEAAMTAKEEKQMHVDQGISYDKPLVIKTSHFEKALEKIIPSVSEKY
;
A
#
# COMPACT_ATOMS: atom_id res chain seq x y z
N MET A 1 15.69 12.31 -5.40
CA MET A 1 16.78 11.82 -4.54
C MET A 1 16.33 12.03 -3.09
N MET A 2 16.34 11.00 -2.25
CA MET A 2 15.93 11.13 -0.85
C MET A 2 17.10 11.67 -0.02
N GLN A 3 16.85 12.53 0.95
CA GLN A 3 17.86 13.02 1.89
C GLN A 3 17.48 12.66 3.31
N LEU A 4 18.47 12.17 4.06
CA LEU A 4 18.40 11.95 5.49
C LEU A 4 19.03 13.16 6.17
N MET A 5 18.37 13.74 7.17
CA MET A 5 18.88 14.91 7.87
C MET A 5 19.12 14.59 9.34
N THR A 6 20.19 15.11 9.93
CA THR A 6 20.48 14.86 11.36
C THR A 6 20.63 16.16 12.15
N CYS A 7 20.26 16.10 13.43
CA CYS A 7 20.42 17.17 14.41
C CYS A 7 21.12 16.62 15.65
N MET A 8 22.17 17.28 16.12
CA MET A 8 22.84 17.03 17.40
C MET A 8 23.12 18.36 18.10
N ASP A 9 22.79 18.47 19.39
CA ASP A 9 23.37 19.51 20.26
C ASP A 9 24.76 19.05 20.74
N GLU A 10 25.76 19.91 20.55
CA GLU A 10 27.14 19.86 21.09
C GLU A 10 27.90 18.51 21.10
N SER A 11 28.06 17.85 19.95
CA SER A 11 28.97 16.68 19.84
C SER A 11 30.46 17.01 19.76
N GLN A 12 30.85 18.30 19.72
CA GLN A 12 32.24 18.73 19.57
C GLN A 12 33.04 18.75 20.90
N GLN A 13 32.40 18.65 22.07
CA GLN A 13 33.12 18.67 23.36
C GLN A 13 33.66 17.30 23.79
N ILE A 14 33.06 16.18 23.36
CA ILE A 14 33.42 14.84 23.88
C ILE A 14 34.70 14.31 23.21
N LEU A 15 34.92 14.60 21.92
CA LEU A 15 36.13 14.17 21.21
C LEU A 15 37.42 14.87 21.69
N ARG A 16 37.34 15.97 22.44
CA ARG A 16 38.50 16.66 23.02
C ARG A 16 38.92 16.15 24.40
N VAL A 17 38.09 15.36 25.07
CA VAL A 17 38.34 14.90 26.46
C VAL A 17 39.02 13.53 26.49
N MET A 18 39.04 12.80 25.37
CA MET A 18 39.69 11.49 25.29
C MET A 18 41.24 11.52 25.27
N ASP A 19 41.84 12.73 25.24
CA ASP A 19 43.30 12.93 25.20
C ASP A 19 43.91 13.29 26.57
N SER A 20 43.16 13.26 27.68
CA SER A 20 43.73 13.55 29.00
C SER A 20 43.47 12.45 30.05
N ASP A 21 44.57 12.01 30.67
CA ASP A 21 44.63 11.04 31.78
C ASP A 21 43.93 11.57 33.05
N TYR A 22 42.60 11.54 33.09
CA TYR A 22 41.83 11.81 34.30
C TYR A 22 41.07 10.56 34.77
N GLY A 23 41.28 10.22 36.05
CA GLY A 23 40.86 8.96 36.68
C GLY A 23 39.35 8.75 36.83
N GLN A 24 39.00 7.64 37.48
CA GLN A 24 37.66 7.05 37.64
C GLN A 24 36.50 8.04 37.93
N GLU A 25 36.75 9.13 38.67
CA GLU A 25 35.75 10.17 38.96
C GLU A 25 35.28 10.97 37.72
N ALA A 26 36.13 11.09 36.69
CA ALA A 26 35.75 11.69 35.42
C ALA A 26 34.79 10.79 34.63
N TYR A 27 34.96 9.47 34.72
CA TYR A 27 34.08 8.49 34.06
C TYR A 27 32.68 8.44 34.68
N GLU A 28 32.56 8.51 36.01
CA GLU A 28 31.24 8.58 36.66
C GLU A 28 30.53 9.90 36.34
N LYS A 29 31.23 11.03 36.28
CA LYS A 29 30.69 12.32 35.81
C LYS A 29 30.29 12.31 34.33
N ILE A 30 31.01 11.56 33.49
CA ILE A 30 30.66 11.39 32.07
C ILE A 30 29.37 10.59 31.97
N ILE A 31 29.25 9.45 32.68
CA ILE A 31 28.05 8.60 32.68
C ILE A 31 26.82 9.35 33.23
N ASP A 32 26.99 10.17 34.27
CA ASP A 32 25.93 11.03 34.81
C ASP A 32 25.48 12.09 33.78
N ARG A 33 26.41 12.69 33.03
CA ARG A 33 26.12 13.58 31.88
C ARG A 33 25.56 12.86 30.65
N MET A 34 25.69 11.54 30.51
CA MET A 34 25.11 10.77 29.40
C MET A 34 23.59 10.57 29.51
N SER A 35 22.99 11.05 30.60
CA SER A 35 21.53 11.13 30.79
C SER A 35 20.98 12.37 30.07
N SER A 36 21.07 12.54 28.77
CA SER A 36 20.28 11.78 27.79
C SER A 36 20.52 12.45 26.43
N TYR A 37 21.23 11.79 25.52
CA TYR A 37 21.44 12.34 24.18
C TYR A 37 20.25 11.99 23.28
N VAL A 38 19.68 13.01 22.63
CA VAL A 38 18.61 12.85 21.65
C VAL A 38 19.17 13.10 20.25
N LEU A 39 19.23 12.05 19.43
CA LEU A 39 19.55 12.15 18.01
C LEU A 39 18.25 12.22 17.21
N VAL A 40 18.04 13.32 16.49
CA VAL A 40 16.88 13.48 15.61
C VAL A 40 17.29 13.23 14.17
N ILE A 41 16.63 12.27 13.53
CA ILE A 41 16.83 11.91 12.12
C ILE A 41 15.53 12.18 11.35
N GLY A 42 15.60 13.00 10.31
CA GLY A 42 14.50 13.24 9.36
C GLY A 42 14.77 12.60 8.01
N ALA A 43 13.72 12.25 7.25
CA ALA A 43 13.86 11.75 5.88
C ALA A 43 12.87 12.48 4.96
N THR A 44 13.35 13.01 3.82
CA THR A 44 12.52 13.68 2.82
C THR A 44 12.94 13.33 1.40
N SER A 45 12.00 13.22 0.48
CA SER A 45 12.28 13.16 -0.97
C SER A 45 12.39 14.54 -1.62
N ARG A 46 12.06 15.60 -0.88
CA ARG A 46 12.00 17.00 -1.33
C ARG A 46 12.66 17.92 -0.28
N PRO A 47 13.99 17.98 -0.24
CA PRO A 47 14.71 18.83 0.72
C PRO A 47 14.53 20.33 0.46
N ASP A 48 14.21 20.69 -0.77
CA ASP A 48 13.79 22.04 -1.20
C ASP A 48 12.47 22.47 -0.57
N ALA A 49 11.59 21.53 -0.24
CA ALA A 49 10.29 21.79 0.37
C ALA A 49 10.34 21.90 1.91
N ILE A 50 11.49 21.64 2.52
CA ILE A 50 11.68 21.82 3.96
C ILE A 50 11.98 23.28 4.25
N ASP A 51 11.31 23.82 5.27
CA ASP A 51 11.53 25.19 5.76
C ASP A 51 13.02 25.42 6.05
N GLN A 52 13.59 26.46 5.45
CA GLN A 52 14.99 26.83 5.62
C GLN A 52 15.36 27.06 7.10
N ALA A 53 14.42 27.49 7.93
CA ALA A 53 14.62 27.65 9.37
C ALA A 53 14.96 26.32 10.07
N LEU A 54 14.43 25.19 9.59
CA LEU A 54 14.74 23.86 10.10
C LEU A 54 16.10 23.35 9.65
N ARG A 55 16.67 23.92 8.59
CA ARG A 55 17.97 23.55 8.00
C ARG A 55 19.14 24.37 8.53
N LYS A 56 18.90 25.23 9.53
CA LYS A 56 19.91 26.08 10.15
C LYS A 56 20.78 25.29 11.13
N PRO A 57 22.01 25.75 11.42
CA PRO A 57 22.88 25.17 12.45
C PRO A 57 22.16 24.91 13.77
N GLY A 58 22.40 23.75 14.40
CA GLY A 58 21.72 23.33 15.64
C GLY A 58 20.31 22.76 15.45
N ARG A 59 19.89 22.51 14.20
CA ARG A 59 18.67 21.79 13.81
C ARG A 59 19.05 20.70 12.82
N PHE A 60 18.35 20.56 11.70
CA PHE A 60 18.75 19.67 10.62
C PHE A 60 19.86 20.30 9.78
N ASP A 61 21.05 20.43 10.37
CA ASP A 61 22.20 21.09 9.77
C ASP A 61 23.14 20.16 9.00
N ARG A 62 22.81 18.86 8.99
CA ARG A 62 23.49 17.82 8.19
C ARG A 62 22.50 17.17 7.25
N ASP A 63 22.90 17.06 5.98
CA ASP A 63 22.17 16.34 4.94
C ASP A 63 23.00 15.16 4.42
N ILE A 64 22.38 14.00 4.27
CA ILE A 64 22.95 12.79 3.67
C ILE A 64 22.08 12.41 2.48
N ALA A 65 22.62 12.55 1.27
CA ALA A 65 21.90 12.20 0.05
C ALA A 65 21.94 10.69 -0.22
N LEU A 66 20.76 10.06 -0.31
CA LEU A 66 20.59 8.69 -0.75
C LEU A 66 20.48 8.69 -2.28
N GLY A 67 21.54 8.22 -2.93
CA GLY A 67 21.67 8.14 -4.38
C GLY A 67 20.82 7.05 -5.04
N VAL A 68 20.88 7.03 -6.37
CA VAL A 68 20.26 5.96 -7.18
C VAL A 68 20.98 4.66 -6.89
N THR A 69 20.23 3.58 -6.74
CA THR A 69 20.78 2.24 -6.50
C THR A 69 21.46 1.72 -7.76
N ASP A 70 22.79 1.61 -7.70
CA ASP A 70 23.58 0.93 -8.73
C ASP A 70 23.27 -0.58 -8.77
N VAL A 71 23.84 -1.28 -9.75
CA VAL A 71 23.61 -2.72 -9.93
C VAL A 71 24.00 -3.50 -8.67
N ASP A 72 25.17 -3.20 -8.08
CA ASP A 72 25.68 -3.92 -6.91
C ASP A 72 24.82 -3.68 -5.66
N ALA A 73 24.31 -2.47 -5.48
CA ALA A 73 23.38 -2.09 -4.43
C ALA A 73 22.04 -2.81 -4.61
N ARG A 74 21.50 -2.90 -5.84
CA ARG A 74 20.29 -3.68 -6.11
C ARG A 74 20.49 -5.16 -5.83
N THR A 75 21.65 -5.74 -6.21
CA THR A 75 21.98 -7.14 -5.87
C THR A 75 21.99 -7.36 -4.35
N LYS A 76 22.61 -6.43 -3.59
CA LYS A 76 22.62 -6.49 -2.11
C LYS A 76 21.22 -6.36 -1.53
N ILE A 77 20.42 -5.42 -2.03
CA ILE A 77 19.02 -5.24 -1.60
C ILE A 77 18.21 -6.50 -1.87
N LEU A 78 18.30 -7.07 -3.08
CA LEU A 78 17.66 -8.33 -3.43
C LEU A 78 18.13 -9.46 -2.51
N SER A 79 19.42 -9.54 -2.19
CA SER A 79 19.93 -10.54 -1.24
C SER A 79 19.30 -10.41 0.15
N VAL A 80 19.09 -9.19 0.64
CA VAL A 80 18.43 -8.96 1.94
C VAL A 80 16.94 -9.30 1.85
N LEU A 81 16.23 -8.82 0.83
CA LEU A 81 14.80 -9.06 0.63
C LEU A 81 14.48 -10.55 0.42
N THR A 82 15.40 -11.30 -0.17
CA THR A 82 15.26 -12.74 -0.42
C THR A 82 15.77 -13.63 0.72
N ARG A 83 16.37 -13.06 1.78
CA ARG A 83 16.99 -13.83 2.86
C ARG A 83 16.01 -14.74 3.60
N ASN A 84 14.79 -14.28 3.82
CA ASN A 84 13.75 -15.01 4.57
C ASN A 84 12.71 -15.64 3.64
N VAL A 85 13.05 -15.81 2.37
CA VAL A 85 12.15 -16.34 1.34
C VAL A 85 12.68 -17.68 0.88
N ARG A 86 11.81 -18.69 0.84
CA ARG A 86 12.15 -20.00 0.25
C ARG A 86 12.25 -19.83 -1.26
N ILE A 87 13.45 -19.95 -1.79
CA ILE A 87 13.73 -19.86 -3.22
C ILE A 87 14.20 -21.21 -3.69
N GLU A 88 13.60 -21.70 -4.77
CA GLU A 88 13.92 -23.01 -5.34
C GLU A 88 14.62 -22.88 -6.70
N GLY A 89 15.54 -23.81 -6.95
CA GLY A 89 16.24 -23.95 -8.21
C GLY A 89 17.37 -22.93 -8.41
N LYS A 90 17.74 -22.72 -9.68
CA LYS A 90 18.80 -21.77 -10.08
C LYS A 90 18.26 -20.33 -10.03
N PHE A 91 18.38 -19.69 -8.88
CA PHE A 91 18.00 -18.29 -8.70
C PHE A 91 19.16 -17.35 -9.02
N ASP A 92 19.09 -16.70 -10.18
CA ASP A 92 20.11 -15.76 -10.64
C ASP A 92 19.69 -14.32 -10.32
N ARG A 93 20.28 -13.77 -9.25
CA ARG A 93 20.06 -12.38 -8.82
C ARG A 93 20.53 -11.38 -9.87
N PHE A 94 21.67 -11.65 -10.52
CA PHE A 94 22.22 -10.76 -11.54
C PHE A 94 21.31 -10.65 -12.75
N LYS A 95 20.61 -11.73 -13.10
CA LYS A 95 19.60 -11.70 -14.16
C LYS A 95 18.43 -10.79 -13.81
N ILE A 96 17.96 -10.79 -12.56
CA ILE A 96 16.92 -9.86 -12.09
C ILE A 96 17.43 -8.42 -12.20
N ASP A 97 18.63 -8.13 -11.70
CA ASP A 97 19.18 -6.76 -11.70
C ASP A 97 19.34 -6.16 -13.10
N ARG A 98 19.62 -7.01 -14.11
CA ARG A 98 19.67 -6.60 -15.53
C ARG A 98 18.29 -6.35 -16.13
N LEU A 99 17.27 -7.04 -15.64
CA LEU A 99 15.89 -6.90 -16.09
C LEU A 99 15.14 -5.77 -15.38
N THR A 100 15.71 -5.20 -14.32
CA THR A 100 15.12 -4.11 -13.52
C THR A 100 16.01 -2.87 -13.51
N PRO A 101 16.34 -2.28 -14.68
CA PRO A 101 16.96 -0.97 -14.70
C PRO A 101 16.06 0.04 -13.97
N ASP A 102 16.67 0.97 -13.26
CA ASP A 102 16.01 2.07 -12.53
C ASP A 102 15.13 1.68 -11.33
N PHE A 103 15.02 0.39 -11.01
CA PHE A 103 14.27 -0.03 -9.82
C PHE A 103 14.97 0.48 -8.56
N VAL A 104 14.20 1.14 -7.70
CA VAL A 104 14.65 1.50 -6.35
C VAL A 104 14.34 0.37 -5.36
N GLY A 105 14.88 0.44 -4.15
CA GLY A 105 14.66 -0.59 -3.12
C GLY A 105 13.19 -0.90 -2.85
N ALA A 106 12.30 0.11 -2.94
CA ALA A 106 10.86 -0.08 -2.81
C ALA A 106 10.25 -0.93 -3.96
N ASP A 107 10.71 -0.73 -5.19
CA ASP A 107 10.25 -1.51 -6.34
C ASP A 107 10.73 -2.96 -6.26
N LEU A 108 11.98 -3.18 -5.84
CA LEU A 108 12.51 -4.52 -5.60
C LEU A 108 11.73 -5.24 -4.48
N ALA A 109 11.42 -4.55 -3.39
CA ALA A 109 10.61 -5.09 -2.30
C ALA A 109 9.20 -5.48 -2.79
N ARG A 110 8.59 -4.61 -3.59
CA ARG A 110 7.28 -4.88 -4.22
C ARG A 110 7.34 -6.09 -5.15
N LEU A 111 8.38 -6.20 -5.98
CA LEU A 111 8.59 -7.33 -6.89
C LEU A 111 8.69 -8.65 -6.12
N VAL A 112 9.51 -8.71 -5.07
CA VAL A 112 9.66 -9.89 -4.21
C VAL A 112 8.32 -10.25 -3.54
N SER A 113 7.59 -9.26 -3.03
CA SER A 113 6.28 -9.49 -2.42
C SER A 113 5.25 -10.03 -3.43
N LYS A 114 5.22 -9.49 -4.66
CA LYS A 114 4.36 -10.01 -5.73
C LYS A 114 4.74 -11.44 -6.10
N ALA A 115 6.04 -11.74 -6.20
CA ALA A 115 6.52 -13.09 -6.50
C ALA A 115 6.08 -14.10 -5.43
N ARG A 116 6.09 -13.68 -4.15
CA ARG A 116 5.59 -14.48 -3.04
C ARG A 116 4.09 -14.74 -3.15
N ASN A 117 3.31 -13.70 -3.41
CA ASN A 117 1.87 -13.84 -3.57
C ASN A 117 1.50 -14.73 -4.76
N LEU A 118 2.28 -14.67 -5.85
CA LEU A 118 2.10 -15.55 -7.00
C LEU A 118 2.38 -17.01 -6.64
N ALA A 119 3.42 -17.29 -5.85
CA ALA A 119 3.70 -18.63 -5.34
C ALA A 119 2.56 -19.15 -4.45
N ILE A 120 2.06 -18.31 -3.53
CA ILE A 120 0.90 -18.63 -2.68
C ILE A 120 -0.34 -18.93 -3.55
N LYS A 121 -0.63 -18.07 -4.52
CA LYS A 121 -1.77 -18.24 -5.42
C LYS A 121 -1.71 -19.58 -6.16
N ARG A 122 -0.54 -20.00 -6.64
CA ARG A 122 -0.36 -21.31 -7.29
C ARG A 122 -0.72 -22.49 -6.39
N ILE A 123 -0.47 -22.40 -5.09
CA ILE A 123 -0.85 -23.46 -4.14
C ILE A 123 -2.35 -23.45 -3.94
N ILE A 124 -2.93 -22.26 -3.74
CA ILE A 124 -4.39 -22.09 -3.59
C ILE A 124 -5.12 -22.61 -4.82
N ASP A 125 -4.65 -22.29 -6.03
CA ASP A 125 -5.26 -22.73 -7.30
C ASP A 125 -5.12 -24.25 -7.53
N LYS A 126 -4.10 -24.89 -6.95
CA LYS A 126 -3.91 -26.35 -6.98
C LYS A 126 -4.79 -27.09 -5.99
N ARG A 127 -5.30 -26.41 -4.96
CA ARG A 127 -6.24 -27.05 -4.03
C ARG A 127 -7.51 -27.37 -4.80
N PRO A 128 -8.00 -28.61 -4.75
CA PRO A 128 -9.34 -28.89 -5.26
C PRO A 128 -10.33 -27.99 -4.52
N GLN A 129 -11.24 -27.34 -5.25
CA GLN A 129 -12.32 -26.55 -4.66
C GLN A 129 -13.18 -27.51 -3.83
N LEU A 130 -12.88 -27.63 -2.54
CA LEU A 130 -13.60 -28.48 -1.61
C LEU A 130 -14.95 -27.81 -1.27
N GLY A 131 -15.90 -27.95 -2.19
CA GLY A 131 -17.31 -27.62 -2.00
C GLY A 131 -17.65 -26.12 -1.93
N GLU A 132 -18.96 -25.84 -2.01
CA GLU A 132 -19.61 -24.52 -1.97
C GLU A 132 -19.48 -23.78 -0.62
N ASN A 133 -18.38 -23.98 0.12
CA ASN A 133 -18.19 -23.32 1.40
C ASN A 133 -17.42 -22.01 1.21
N VAL A 134 -18.05 -20.89 1.55
CA VAL A 134 -17.64 -19.51 1.24
C VAL A 134 -16.24 -19.14 1.80
N ASP A 135 -15.69 -19.94 2.70
CA ASP A 135 -14.41 -19.69 3.39
C ASP A 135 -13.37 -20.83 3.22
N TRP A 136 -13.46 -21.64 2.16
CA TRP A 136 -12.53 -22.77 1.93
C TRP A 136 -11.04 -22.37 1.97
N TRP A 137 -10.67 -21.16 1.52
CA TRP A 137 -9.28 -20.66 1.57
C TRP A 137 -8.78 -20.33 2.99
N ARG A 138 -9.66 -20.24 4.00
CA ARG A 138 -9.27 -19.99 5.40
C ARG A 138 -8.79 -21.25 6.13
N HIS A 139 -8.93 -22.42 5.50
CA HIS A 139 -8.47 -23.68 6.09
C HIS A 139 -6.96 -23.66 6.29
N LEU A 140 -6.54 -24.20 7.45
CA LEU A 140 -5.14 -24.25 7.86
C LEU A 140 -4.33 -25.02 6.81
N TRP A 141 -3.15 -24.50 6.48
CA TRP A 141 -2.30 -25.12 5.47
C TRP A 141 -1.67 -26.41 6.00
N LEU A 142 -1.66 -27.43 5.16
CA LEU A 142 -0.97 -28.68 5.46
C LEU A 142 0.55 -28.47 5.43
N PRO A 143 1.34 -29.19 6.24
CA PRO A 143 2.80 -29.08 6.24
C PRO A 143 3.43 -29.26 4.86
N GLU A 144 2.93 -30.21 4.06
CA GLU A 144 3.39 -30.47 2.69
C GLU A 144 3.17 -29.28 1.75
N GLU A 145 2.08 -28.52 1.94
CA GLU A 145 1.80 -27.33 1.13
C GLU A 145 2.74 -26.18 1.50
N ILE A 146 3.06 -26.05 2.79
CA ILE A 146 4.04 -25.07 3.26
C ILE A 146 5.45 -25.42 2.78
N GLU A 147 5.79 -26.72 2.71
CA GLU A 147 7.05 -27.20 2.14
C GLU A 147 7.15 -26.92 0.64
N ASN A 148 6.06 -27.11 -0.10
CA ASN A 148 5.98 -26.79 -1.52
C ASN A 148 5.88 -25.29 -1.84
N LEU A 149 5.77 -24.43 -0.82
CA LEU A 149 5.79 -22.98 -0.99
C LEU A 149 7.20 -22.49 -1.25
N SER A 150 7.58 -22.51 -2.53
CA SER A 150 8.83 -21.96 -3.03
C SER A 150 8.59 -20.88 -4.09
N ILE A 151 9.47 -19.90 -4.11
CA ILE A 151 9.54 -18.90 -5.17
C ILE A 151 10.61 -19.33 -6.19
N THR A 152 10.23 -19.46 -7.45
CA THR A 152 11.14 -19.76 -8.55
C THR A 152 11.51 -18.51 -9.34
N MET A 153 12.60 -18.59 -10.12
CA MET A 153 13.01 -17.51 -11.03
C MET A 153 11.89 -17.09 -12.01
N PHE A 154 11.09 -18.06 -12.45
CA PHE A 154 9.95 -17.81 -13.34
C PHE A 154 8.93 -16.82 -12.76
N ASN A 155 8.74 -16.79 -11.43
CA ASN A 155 7.86 -15.80 -10.79
C ASN A 155 8.34 -14.38 -11.05
N PHE A 156 9.64 -14.15 -10.90
CA PHE A 156 10.25 -12.83 -11.11
C PHE A 156 10.22 -12.44 -12.58
N GLU A 157 10.60 -13.35 -13.49
CA GLU A 157 10.59 -13.07 -14.93
C GLU A 157 9.19 -12.79 -15.47
N LEU A 158 8.19 -13.55 -15.01
CA LEU A 158 6.80 -13.31 -15.37
C LEU A 158 6.35 -11.94 -14.87
N LEU A 159 6.61 -11.63 -13.60
CA LEU A 159 6.19 -10.35 -13.02
C LEU A 159 6.88 -9.15 -13.65
N ILE A 160 8.17 -9.24 -13.98
CA ILE A 160 8.87 -8.14 -14.66
C ILE A 160 8.30 -7.93 -16.07
N LYS A 161 7.98 -9.02 -16.79
CA LYS A 161 7.33 -8.94 -18.11
C LYS A 161 5.92 -8.37 -18.02
N LEU A 162 5.17 -8.69 -16.96
CA LEU A 162 3.81 -8.22 -16.75
C LEU A 162 3.74 -6.81 -16.15
N ASP A 163 4.71 -6.40 -15.32
CA ASP A 163 4.74 -5.07 -14.67
C ASP A 163 5.08 -3.91 -15.63
N GLY A 164 5.36 -4.21 -16.91
CA GLY A 164 5.25 -3.21 -17.99
C GLY A 164 3.79 -2.73 -18.22
N VAL A 165 2.82 -3.45 -17.64
CA VAL A 165 1.40 -3.13 -17.64
C VAL A 165 0.96 -3.00 -16.18
N ASP A 166 1.01 -1.78 -15.66
CA ASP A 166 0.62 -1.45 -14.30
C ASP A 166 -0.88 -1.78 -14.09
N GLN A 167 -1.17 -2.99 -13.63
CA GLN A 167 -2.52 -3.43 -13.29
C GLN A 167 -2.53 -4.00 -11.87
N ARG A 168 -2.75 -3.09 -10.92
CA ARG A 168 -3.14 -3.40 -9.54
C ARG A 168 -4.50 -4.09 -9.59
N HIS A 169 -4.55 -5.41 -9.55
CA HIS A 169 -5.82 -6.16 -9.50
C HIS A 169 -5.85 -6.96 -8.21
N SER A 170 -6.33 -6.33 -7.13
CA SER A 170 -7.09 -7.03 -6.06
C SER A 170 -7.51 -6.13 -4.89
N VAL A 171 -6.98 -4.92 -4.73
CA VAL A 171 -7.41 -4.02 -3.65
C VAL A 171 -7.53 -2.58 -4.15
N TYR A 172 -8.73 -2.04 -4.03
CA TYR A 172 -9.04 -0.64 -4.32
C TYR A 172 -9.29 0.08 -2.98
N VAL A 173 -8.62 1.22 -2.79
CA VAL A 173 -8.84 2.11 -1.64
C VAL A 173 -9.53 3.36 -2.14
N ILE A 174 -10.74 3.61 -1.65
CA ILE A 174 -11.55 4.78 -1.99
C ILE A 174 -11.71 5.63 -0.74
N GLY A 175 -11.39 6.92 -0.84
CA GLY A 175 -11.58 7.91 0.22
C GLY A 175 -12.63 8.92 -0.25
N ALA A 176 -13.59 9.24 0.61
CA ALA A 176 -14.61 10.26 0.34
C ALA A 176 -14.38 11.47 1.26
N THR A 177 -14.43 12.67 0.70
CA THR A 177 -14.33 13.93 1.45
C THR A 177 -15.30 14.95 0.86
N ASN A 178 -15.93 15.74 1.73
CA ASN A 178 -16.73 16.90 1.30
C ASN A 178 -15.87 18.17 1.19
N ARG A 179 -14.59 18.08 1.53
CA ARG A 179 -13.65 19.20 1.57
C ARG A 179 -12.30 18.74 1.04
N LEU A 180 -12.08 18.91 -0.26
CA LEU A 180 -10.84 18.49 -0.92
C LEU A 180 -9.68 19.45 -0.59
N GLU A 181 -9.99 20.71 -0.35
CA GLU A 181 -9.04 21.80 -0.10
C GLU A 181 -8.28 21.68 1.22
N VAL A 182 -8.78 20.88 2.17
CA VAL A 182 -8.13 20.61 3.46
C VAL A 182 -7.30 19.32 3.46
N ILE A 183 -7.32 18.56 2.36
CA ILE A 183 -6.48 17.36 2.25
C ILE A 183 -5.06 17.77 1.88
N ASP A 184 -4.09 17.20 2.60
CA ASP A 184 -2.68 17.39 2.30
C ASP A 184 -2.38 16.98 0.84
N PRO A 185 -1.79 17.87 0.01
CA PRO A 185 -1.47 17.58 -1.38
C PRO A 185 -0.62 16.32 -1.59
N VAL A 186 0.17 15.90 -0.60
CA VAL A 186 0.99 14.68 -0.65
C VAL A 186 0.10 13.42 -0.64
N ILE A 187 -1.13 13.48 -0.11
CA ILE A 187 -2.10 12.38 -0.17
C ILE A 187 -2.70 12.22 -1.57
N LEU A 188 -2.79 13.32 -2.33
CA LEU A 188 -3.35 13.38 -3.68
C LEU A 188 -2.32 13.07 -4.79
N GLN A 189 -1.13 12.60 -4.43
CA GLN A 189 -0.10 12.27 -5.40
C GLN A 189 -0.36 10.93 -6.11
N PRO A 190 0.18 10.75 -7.34
CA PRO A 190 0.17 9.48 -8.05
C PRO A 190 0.71 8.34 -7.16
N GLY A 191 -0.01 7.22 -7.13
CA GLY A 191 0.30 6.08 -6.27
C GLY A 191 -0.44 6.04 -4.93
N ARG A 192 -1.06 7.16 -4.50
CA ARG A 192 -1.97 7.30 -3.35
C ARG A 192 -3.40 7.63 -3.84
N PHE A 193 -4.07 8.66 -3.30
CA PHE A 193 -5.39 9.13 -3.75
C PHE A 193 -5.29 10.13 -4.94
N GLY A 194 -4.41 9.86 -5.91
CA GLY A 194 -4.19 10.75 -7.04
C GLY A 194 -5.26 10.72 -8.13
N ARG A 195 -6.28 9.84 -8.00
CA ARG A 195 -7.47 9.83 -8.87
C ARG A 195 -8.65 10.41 -8.11
N LEU A 196 -9.03 11.63 -8.47
CA LEU A 196 -10.15 12.35 -7.89
C LEU A 196 -11.42 12.11 -8.70
N PHE A 197 -12.51 11.75 -8.02
CA PHE A 197 -13.84 11.64 -8.59
C PHE A 197 -14.75 12.65 -7.89
N TYR A 198 -15.29 13.60 -8.65
CA TYR A 198 -16.26 14.57 -8.14
C TYR A 198 -17.67 13.98 -8.28
N VAL A 199 -18.39 13.90 -7.17
CA VAL A 199 -19.80 13.51 -7.15
C VAL A 199 -20.62 14.80 -7.09
N PRO A 200 -21.32 15.18 -8.18
CA PRO A 200 -22.17 16.36 -8.17
C PRO A 200 -23.38 16.16 -7.24
N LEU A 201 -23.96 17.26 -6.78
CA LEU A 201 -25.24 17.21 -6.07
C LEU A 201 -26.32 16.62 -7.00
N PRO A 202 -27.18 15.73 -6.49
CA PRO A 202 -28.27 15.16 -7.28
C PRO A 202 -29.23 16.26 -7.73
N SER A 203 -29.76 16.10 -8.93
CA SER A 203 -30.75 16.99 -9.55
C SER A 203 -32.09 16.99 -8.79
N VAL A 204 -32.95 17.97 -9.07
CA VAL A 204 -34.23 18.15 -8.35
C VAL A 204 -35.13 16.91 -8.48
N ASP A 205 -35.17 16.26 -9.64
CA ASP A 205 -35.94 15.04 -9.89
C ASP A 205 -35.41 13.84 -9.07
N GLU A 206 -34.09 13.74 -8.90
CA GLU A 206 -33.42 12.69 -8.09
C GLU A 206 -33.62 12.92 -6.58
N GLN A 207 -33.79 14.17 -6.15
CA GLN A 207 -34.11 14.52 -4.76
C GLN A 207 -35.58 14.18 -4.42
N GLU A 208 -36.51 14.34 -5.37
CA GLU A 208 -37.91 13.96 -5.21
C GLU A 208 -38.06 12.45 -4.97
N ALA A 209 -37.29 11.63 -5.71
CA ALA A 209 -37.28 10.17 -5.57
C ALA A 209 -36.75 9.68 -4.21
N CYS A 210 -35.94 10.49 -3.51
CA CYS A 210 -35.34 10.14 -2.21
C CYS A 210 -36.00 10.85 -1.01
N LYS A 211 -37.03 11.68 -1.26
CA LYS A 211 -37.58 12.64 -0.28
C LYS A 211 -38.17 11.98 0.97
N ASN A 212 -38.69 10.76 0.84
CA ASN A 212 -39.32 9.98 1.92
C ASN A 212 -38.41 8.85 2.46
N LEU A 213 -37.15 8.78 2.00
CA LEU A 213 -36.20 7.75 2.41
C LEU A 213 -35.32 8.26 3.56
N THR A 214 -35.31 7.54 4.68
CA THR A 214 -34.37 7.79 5.77
C THR A 214 -32.96 7.37 5.37
N ARG A 215 -31.95 7.76 6.16
CA ARG A 215 -30.57 7.30 5.97
C ARG A 215 -30.46 5.76 5.96
N ALA A 216 -31.30 5.07 6.73
CA ALA A 216 -31.36 3.61 6.73
C ALA A 216 -31.96 3.08 5.43
N ASP A 217 -33.04 3.71 4.94
CA ASP A 217 -33.68 3.33 3.67
C ASP A 217 -32.75 3.56 2.47
N LEU A 218 -31.99 4.66 2.46
CA LEU A 218 -30.96 4.92 1.45
C LEU A 218 -29.82 3.90 1.50
N THR A 219 -29.44 3.46 2.71
CA THR A 219 -28.43 2.40 2.86
C THR A 219 -28.95 1.06 2.35
N ALA A 220 -30.21 0.73 2.64
CA ALA A 220 -30.87 -0.45 2.09
C ALA A 220 -30.97 -0.37 0.55
N LEU A 221 -31.27 0.81 0.01
CA LEU A 221 -31.34 1.07 -1.43
C LEU A 221 -30.02 0.82 -2.15
N VAL A 222 -28.93 1.36 -1.61
CA VAL A 222 -27.60 1.13 -2.18
C VAL A 222 -27.22 -0.35 -2.11
N ASN A 223 -27.54 -1.03 -1.01
CA ASN A 223 -27.25 -2.45 -0.85
C ASN A 223 -28.06 -3.31 -1.83
N GLU A 224 -29.36 -3.03 -1.99
CA GLU A 224 -30.23 -3.80 -2.90
C GLU A 224 -29.88 -3.54 -4.37
N ALA A 225 -29.53 -2.30 -4.73
CA ALA A 225 -29.03 -1.98 -6.06
C ALA A 225 -27.71 -2.70 -6.35
N ALA A 226 -26.81 -2.77 -5.37
CA ALA A 226 -25.55 -3.52 -5.48
C ALA A 226 -25.78 -5.03 -5.62
N MET A 227 -26.72 -5.59 -4.86
CA MET A 227 -27.08 -7.02 -4.95
C MET A 227 -27.72 -7.35 -6.29
N THR A 228 -28.64 -6.51 -6.79
CA THR A 228 -29.26 -6.66 -8.11
C THR A 228 -28.22 -6.60 -9.23
N ALA A 229 -27.25 -5.69 -9.13
CA ALA A 229 -26.14 -5.61 -10.09
C ALA A 229 -25.26 -6.88 -10.06
N LYS A 230 -25.03 -7.42 -8.85
CA LYS A 230 -24.24 -8.64 -8.64
C LYS A 230 -24.94 -9.87 -9.22
N GLU A 231 -26.26 -9.99 -9.03
CA GLU A 231 -27.08 -11.05 -9.61
C GLU A 231 -27.03 -11.02 -11.14
N GLU A 232 -27.19 -9.83 -11.75
CA GLU A 232 -27.08 -9.67 -13.22
C GLU A 232 -25.69 -10.13 -13.72
N LYS A 233 -24.62 -9.76 -13.01
CA LYS A 233 -23.27 -10.21 -13.35
C LYS A 233 -23.12 -11.73 -13.21
N GLN A 234 -23.70 -12.34 -12.17
CA GLN A 234 -23.64 -13.78 -11.96
C GLN A 234 -24.38 -14.53 -13.08
N MET A 235 -25.57 -14.07 -13.49
CA MET A 235 -26.30 -14.64 -14.62
C MET A 235 -25.52 -14.59 -15.94
N HIS A 236 -24.74 -13.54 -16.17
CA HIS A 236 -23.86 -13.44 -17.35
C HIS A 236 -22.63 -14.37 -17.29
N VAL A 237 -22.10 -14.63 -16.09
CA VAL A 237 -21.02 -15.61 -15.87
C VAL A 237 -21.52 -17.02 -16.12
N ASP A 238 -22.73 -17.35 -15.65
CA ASP A 238 -23.34 -18.68 -15.82
C ASP A 238 -23.72 -18.97 -17.28
N GLN A 239 -23.93 -17.92 -18.10
CA GLN A 239 -24.16 -18.02 -19.55
C GLN A 239 -22.87 -18.09 -20.38
N GLY A 240 -21.70 -18.23 -19.76
CA GLY A 240 -20.43 -18.48 -20.45
C GLY A 240 -19.78 -17.25 -21.10
N ILE A 241 -20.27 -16.04 -20.78
CA ILE A 241 -19.73 -14.79 -21.31
C ILE A 241 -18.83 -14.15 -20.25
N SER A 242 -17.55 -14.49 -20.26
CA SER A 242 -16.55 -13.89 -19.36
C SER A 242 -16.10 -12.53 -19.88
N TYR A 243 -16.67 -11.46 -19.31
CA TYR A 243 -16.09 -10.12 -19.44
C TYR A 243 -15.44 -9.70 -18.13
N ASP A 244 -14.15 -9.36 -18.19
CA ASP A 244 -13.37 -8.71 -17.12
C ASP A 244 -13.78 -7.23 -16.96
N LYS A 245 -15.10 -6.96 -17.00
CA LYS A 245 -15.66 -5.63 -16.87
C LYS A 245 -15.98 -5.39 -15.38
N PRO A 246 -15.56 -4.24 -14.81
CA PRO A 246 -15.89 -3.91 -13.43
C PRO A 246 -17.41 -3.89 -13.23
N LEU A 247 -17.86 -4.29 -12.05
CA LEU A 247 -19.28 -4.21 -11.68
C LEU A 247 -19.64 -2.72 -11.62
N VAL A 248 -20.45 -2.26 -12.56
CA VAL A 248 -20.95 -0.88 -12.60
C VAL A 248 -22.42 -0.92 -12.24
N ILE A 249 -22.77 -0.34 -11.10
CA ILE A 249 -24.16 -0.13 -10.71
C ILE A 249 -24.71 0.98 -11.61
N LYS A 250 -25.76 0.66 -12.37
CA LYS A 250 -26.44 1.59 -13.28
C LYS A 250 -27.73 2.10 -12.63
N THR A 251 -28.29 3.17 -13.18
CA THR A 251 -29.59 3.72 -12.76
C THR A 251 -30.69 2.66 -12.77
N SER A 252 -30.68 1.74 -13.73
CA SER A 252 -31.62 0.61 -13.82
C SER A 252 -31.58 -0.35 -12.62
N HIS A 253 -30.44 -0.43 -11.91
CA HIS A 253 -30.34 -1.24 -10.68
C HIS A 253 -30.99 -0.54 -9.50
N PHE A 254 -30.91 0.79 -9.44
CA PHE A 254 -31.59 1.58 -8.43
C PHE A 254 -33.10 1.63 -8.66
N GLU A 255 -33.57 1.71 -9.90
CA GLU A 255 -35.00 1.62 -10.24
C GLU A 255 -35.62 0.30 -9.74
N LYS A 256 -34.97 -0.84 -10.03
CA LYS A 256 -35.41 -2.16 -9.54
C LYS A 256 -35.34 -2.29 -8.02
N ALA A 257 -34.38 -1.63 -7.38
CA ALA A 257 -34.23 -1.63 -5.93
C ALA A 257 -35.29 -0.77 -5.24
N LEU A 258 -35.71 0.33 -5.86
CA LEU A 258 -36.79 1.19 -5.36
C LEU A 258 -38.15 0.46 -5.35
N GLU A 259 -38.41 -0.42 -6.31
CA GLU A 259 -39.63 -1.26 -6.31
C GLU A 259 -39.70 -2.22 -5.10
N LYS A 260 -38.54 -2.59 -4.53
CA LYS A 260 -38.43 -3.55 -3.43
C LYS A 260 -38.37 -2.90 -2.05
N ILE A 261 -38.10 -1.60 -1.97
CA ILE A 261 -37.87 -0.92 -0.70
C ILE A 261 -39.12 -0.17 -0.29
N ILE A 262 -39.60 -0.51 0.91
CA ILE A 262 -40.71 0.17 1.55
C ILE A 262 -40.13 1.32 2.37
N PRO A 263 -40.47 2.59 2.07
CA PRO A 263 -39.98 3.73 2.84
C PRO A 263 -40.39 3.61 4.31
N SER A 264 -39.45 3.86 5.23
CA SER A 264 -39.72 3.76 6.67
C SER A 264 -40.56 4.93 7.19
N VAL A 265 -40.64 6.03 6.45
CA VAL A 265 -41.45 7.21 6.80
C VAL A 265 -42.69 7.22 5.92
N SER A 266 -43.86 7.13 6.55
CA SER A 266 -45.13 7.36 5.88
C SER A 266 -45.36 8.84 5.64
N GLU A 267 -45.89 9.20 4.47
CA GLU A 267 -46.30 10.56 4.15
C GLU A 267 -47.27 11.07 5.23
N LYS A 268 -46.79 12.00 6.06
CA LYS A 268 -47.65 12.83 6.89
C LYS A 268 -47.51 14.28 6.43
N TYR A 269 -48.57 14.68 5.73
CA TYR A 269 -49.01 16.00 5.26
C TYR A 269 -48.44 16.49 3.94
#